data_AF-A0A4Q5YVV9-F1
#
_entry.id   AF-A0A4Q5YVV9-F1
#
_cell.length_a   1.000
_cell.length_b   1.000
_cell.length_c   1.000
_cell.angle_alpha   90.00
_cell.angle_beta   90.00
_cell.angle_gamma   90.00
#
_symmetry.space_group_name_H-M   'P 1'
#
loop_
_entity.id
_entity.type
_entity.pdbx_description
1 polymer ?
#
loop_
_entity_poly.entity_id
_entity_poly.type
_entity_poly.pdbx_seq_one_letter_code
_entity_poly.pdbx_strand_id
1 'polypeptide(L)'
;HSGDGEGQALIAEWISFINTESLESKVIFLSDYDMLLSEHLVQGADLWINTPRRPWEACGTSGMKVLVNGGINLSVLDGWWDEAYESSLGWAIGEHLNGQPAQLQDQLDAAQLYDLLEREVIPEFYRRNAEGIPIEWVSRIRKSMAHLTPRFSANRCLREYTRKFYLPAADAVMKEPLAQFAVFASISHIVVEAVNSY
;
A
#
# COMPACT_ATOMS: atom_id res chain seq x y z
N HIS A 1 15.57 -3.57 -12.72
CA HIS A 1 16.86 -4.28 -12.65
C HIS A 1 17.65 -3.99 -13.92
N SER A 2 18.97 -3.86 -13.87
CA SER A 2 19.81 -3.62 -15.07
C SER A 2 19.69 -4.67 -16.19
N GLY A 3 19.21 -5.88 -15.91
CA GLY A 3 19.02 -6.96 -16.89
C GLY A 3 17.58 -7.16 -17.35
N ASP A 4 16.66 -6.28 -16.93
CA ASP A 4 15.25 -6.33 -17.32
C ASP A 4 15.02 -5.46 -18.57
N GLY A 5 15.29 -6.05 -19.74
CA GLY A 5 15.18 -5.36 -21.03
C GLY A 5 13.73 -5.02 -21.39
N GLU A 6 12.75 -5.84 -20.98
CA GLU A 6 11.34 -5.58 -21.22
C GLU A 6 10.86 -4.36 -20.41
N GLY A 7 11.22 -4.30 -19.12
CA GLY A 7 10.91 -3.13 -18.28
C GLY A 7 11.57 -1.85 -18.79
N GLN A 8 12.82 -1.93 -19.27
CA GLN A 8 13.51 -0.77 -19.86
C GLN A 8 12.83 -0.30 -21.15
N ALA A 9 12.37 -1.22 -22.01
CA ALA A 9 11.65 -0.88 -23.23
C ALA A 9 10.32 -0.18 -22.95
N LEU A 10 9.56 -0.67 -21.95
CA LEU A 10 8.32 -0.04 -21.51
C LEU A 10 8.56 1.39 -21.00
N ILE A 11 9.58 1.61 -20.17
CA ILE A 11 9.92 2.95 -19.68
C ILE A 11 10.24 3.90 -20.86
N ALA A 12 11.00 3.43 -21.85
CA ALA A 12 11.32 4.21 -23.04
C ALA A 12 10.07 4.58 -23.85
N GLU A 13 9.12 3.65 -24.00
CA GLU A 13 7.83 3.89 -24.65
C GLU A 13 7.01 4.94 -23.90
N TRP A 14 6.94 4.85 -22.56
CA TRP A 14 6.25 5.84 -21.72
C TRP A 14 6.86 7.24 -21.84
N ILE A 15 8.19 7.35 -21.81
CA ILE A 15 8.87 8.65 -21.97
C ILE A 15 8.59 9.21 -23.37
N SER A 16 8.64 8.36 -24.41
CA SER A 16 8.30 8.77 -25.78
C SER A 16 6.87 9.28 -25.87
N PHE A 17 5.91 8.60 -25.24
CA PHE A 17 4.51 9.01 -25.20
C PHE A 17 4.33 10.36 -24.51
N ILE A 18 4.94 10.57 -23.34
CA ILE A 18 4.88 11.83 -22.59
C ILE A 18 5.39 13.00 -23.46
N ASN A 19 6.51 12.80 -24.16
CA ASN A 19 7.09 13.83 -25.03
C ASN A 19 6.22 14.08 -26.28
N THR A 20 5.69 13.04 -26.89
CA THR A 20 4.90 13.15 -28.14
C THR A 20 3.58 13.89 -27.89
N GLU A 21 2.94 13.61 -26.75
CA GLU A 21 1.68 14.22 -26.34
C GLU A 21 1.86 15.54 -25.57
N SER A 22 3.09 16.03 -25.39
CA SER A 22 3.41 17.26 -24.65
C SER A 22 2.85 17.25 -23.21
N LEU A 23 3.02 16.13 -22.51
CA LEU A 23 2.50 15.89 -21.16
C LEU A 23 3.53 16.15 -20.05
N GLU A 24 4.69 16.72 -20.35
CA GLU A 24 5.82 16.86 -19.42
C GLU A 24 5.48 17.72 -18.19
N SER A 25 4.47 18.58 -18.30
CA SER A 25 3.97 19.41 -17.19
C SER A 25 2.98 18.70 -16.26
N LYS A 26 2.51 17.51 -16.63
CA LYS A 26 1.44 16.77 -15.93
C LYS A 26 1.86 15.36 -15.52
N VAL A 27 2.78 14.75 -16.25
CA VAL A 27 3.24 13.38 -16.02
C VAL A 27 4.75 13.43 -15.80
N ILE A 28 5.17 12.96 -14.62
CA ILE A 28 6.58 12.93 -14.23
C ILE A 28 6.96 11.48 -13.96
N PHE A 29 7.97 11.00 -14.68
CA PHE A 29 8.61 9.73 -14.37
C PHE A 29 9.78 9.98 -13.40
N LEU A 30 9.78 9.27 -12.27
CA LEU A 30 10.83 9.40 -11.26
C LEU A 30 11.77 8.20 -11.34
N SER A 31 12.94 8.41 -11.96
CA SER A 31 14.04 7.45 -11.95
C SER A 31 14.72 7.42 -10.59
N ASP A 32 15.34 6.28 -10.24
CA ASP A 32 16.16 6.12 -9.03
C ASP A 32 15.43 6.48 -7.73
N TYR A 33 14.18 6.05 -7.63
CA TYR A 33 13.32 6.20 -6.46
C TYR A 33 14.00 5.64 -5.19
N ASP A 34 14.40 6.54 -4.30
CA ASP A 34 15.00 6.22 -3.00
C ASP A 34 14.03 6.49 -1.83
N MET A 35 14.45 6.17 -0.61
CA MET A 35 13.62 6.35 0.58
C MET A 35 13.29 7.82 0.90
N LEU A 36 14.19 8.76 0.59
CA LEU A 36 13.98 10.18 0.86
C LEU A 36 12.98 10.78 -0.11
N LEU A 37 13.09 10.41 -1.39
CA LEU A 37 12.13 10.78 -2.41
C LEU A 37 10.75 10.18 -2.10
N SER A 38 10.71 8.94 -1.62
CA SER A 38 9.48 8.29 -1.15
C SER A 38 8.76 9.11 -0.09
N GLU A 39 9.49 9.63 0.89
CA GLU A 39 8.92 10.39 2.00
C GLU A 39 8.19 11.63 1.51
N HIS A 40 8.80 12.38 0.60
CA HIS A 40 8.20 13.59 0.03
C HIS A 40 7.00 13.28 -0.86
N LEU A 41 7.06 12.21 -1.65
CA LEU A 41 5.97 11.87 -2.58
C LEU A 41 4.70 11.45 -1.84
N VAL A 42 4.84 10.63 -0.81
CA VAL A 42 3.67 10.15 -0.07
C VAL A 42 2.98 11.29 0.69
N GLN A 43 3.71 12.34 1.09
CA GLN A 43 3.15 13.55 1.71
C GLN A 43 2.32 14.40 0.74
N GLY A 44 2.61 14.34 -0.56
CA GLY A 44 1.93 15.13 -1.59
C GLY A 44 0.89 14.36 -2.41
N ALA A 45 0.74 13.05 -2.18
CA ALA A 45 -0.14 12.21 -2.98
C ALA A 45 -1.58 12.21 -2.44
N ASP A 46 -2.52 12.73 -3.23
CA ASP A 46 -3.95 12.64 -2.93
C ASP A 46 -4.53 11.24 -3.22
N LEU A 47 -4.10 10.62 -4.31
CA LEU A 47 -4.55 9.31 -4.77
C LEU A 47 -3.35 8.39 -5.03
N TRP A 48 -3.37 7.21 -4.44
CA TRP A 48 -2.38 6.16 -4.65
C TRP A 48 -2.98 5.04 -5.50
N ILE A 49 -2.46 4.87 -6.72
CA ILE A 49 -2.94 3.85 -7.66
C ILE A 49 -1.99 2.65 -7.63
N ASN A 50 -2.54 1.45 -7.44
CA ASN A 50 -1.76 0.21 -7.47
C ASN A 50 -2.46 -0.87 -8.31
N THR A 51 -1.83 -1.25 -9.42
CA THR A 51 -2.37 -2.21 -10.41
C THR A 51 -1.43 -3.39 -10.63
N PRO A 52 -1.10 -4.17 -9.58
CA PRO A 52 -0.32 -5.39 -9.77
C PRO A 52 -1.14 -6.40 -10.56
N ARG A 53 -0.45 -7.31 -11.25
CA ARG A 53 -1.12 -8.51 -11.77
C ARG A 53 -1.45 -9.44 -10.60
N ARG A 54 -2.70 -9.91 -10.54
CA ARG A 54 -3.11 -10.97 -9.61
C ARG A 54 -2.45 -12.30 -9.94
N PRO A 55 -2.18 -13.18 -8.96
CA PRO A 55 -2.19 -12.96 -7.51
C PRO A 55 -0.77 -12.65 -6.98
N TRP A 56 -0.01 -11.81 -7.70
CA TRP A 56 1.43 -11.68 -7.47
C TRP A 56 1.78 -10.65 -6.39
N GLU A 57 0.79 -9.92 -5.86
CA GLU A 57 1.00 -9.05 -4.72
C GLU A 57 0.69 -9.77 -3.40
N ALA A 58 1.74 -10.11 -2.65
CA ALA A 58 1.56 -10.75 -1.35
C ALA A 58 0.96 -9.80 -0.30
N CYS A 59 1.31 -8.51 -0.32
CA CYS A 59 0.83 -7.55 0.67
C CYS A 59 0.74 -6.13 0.11
N GLY A 60 1.84 -5.54 -0.40
CA GLY A 60 1.80 -4.17 -0.93
C GLY A 60 1.79 -3.08 0.14
N THR A 61 2.83 -3.02 0.99
CA THR A 61 2.89 -2.07 2.13
C THR A 61 3.03 -0.60 1.74
N SER A 62 3.36 -0.29 0.47
CA SER A 62 3.46 1.08 -0.02
C SER A 62 2.11 1.81 0.05
N GLY A 63 1.01 1.13 -0.28
CA GLY A 63 -0.35 1.69 -0.16
C GLY A 63 -0.76 2.03 1.28
N MET A 64 -0.13 1.40 2.28
CA MET A 64 -0.39 1.70 3.69
C MET A 64 0.24 3.04 4.13
N LYS A 65 1.32 3.47 3.46
CA LYS A 65 2.03 4.72 3.82
C LYS A 65 1.21 5.96 3.51
N VAL A 66 0.38 5.89 2.47
CA VAL A 66 -0.46 7.03 2.04
C VAL A 66 -1.54 7.37 3.05
N LEU A 67 -1.96 6.38 3.86
CA LEU A 67 -3.03 6.54 4.85
C LEU A 67 -2.74 7.69 5.81
N VAL A 68 -1.55 7.71 6.45
CA VAL A 68 -1.21 8.74 7.44
C VAL A 68 -0.93 10.11 6.84
N ASN A 69 -0.78 10.19 5.51
CA ASN A 69 -0.57 11.43 4.77
C ASN A 69 -1.86 11.97 4.14
N GLY A 70 -2.99 11.29 4.38
CA GLY A 70 -4.30 11.74 3.90
C GLY A 70 -4.58 11.40 2.43
N GLY A 71 -3.80 10.52 1.81
CA GLY A 71 -4.13 10.01 0.49
C GLY A 71 -5.09 8.81 0.54
N ILE A 72 -5.69 8.52 -0.61
CA ILE A 72 -6.71 7.49 -0.78
C ILE A 72 -6.21 6.43 -1.76
N ASN A 73 -6.55 5.16 -1.54
CA ASN A 73 -6.14 4.08 -2.42
C ASN A 73 -7.18 3.80 -3.51
N LEU A 74 -6.70 3.55 -4.73
CA LEU A 74 -7.41 2.95 -5.85
C LEU A 74 -6.57 1.76 -6.33
N SER A 75 -7.02 0.54 -6.07
CA SER A 75 -6.18 -0.63 -6.34
C SER A 75 -6.99 -1.84 -6.76
N VAL A 76 -6.34 -2.76 -7.46
CA VAL A 76 -6.84 -4.11 -7.69
C VAL A 76 -7.10 -4.80 -6.34
N LEU A 77 -8.16 -5.62 -6.25
CA LEU A 77 -8.36 -6.50 -5.08
C LEU A 77 -7.33 -7.63 -5.13
N ASP A 78 -6.14 -7.37 -4.59
CA ASP A 78 -5.04 -8.31 -4.33
C ASP A 78 -4.29 -7.86 -3.07
N GLY A 79 -3.48 -8.74 -2.49
CA GLY A 79 -2.67 -8.44 -1.32
C GLY A 79 -3.45 -7.82 -0.15
N TRP A 80 -2.94 -6.72 0.42
CA TRP A 80 -3.57 -6.05 1.57
C TRP A 80 -4.90 -5.39 1.22
N TRP A 81 -5.08 -4.97 -0.04
CA TRP A 81 -6.26 -4.22 -0.43
C TRP A 81 -7.50 -5.12 -0.47
N ASP A 82 -7.33 -6.40 -0.83
CA ASP A 82 -8.37 -7.42 -0.72
C ASP A 82 -8.89 -7.57 0.73
N GLU A 83 -7.99 -7.48 1.73
CA GLU A 83 -8.36 -7.53 3.15
C GLU A 83 -8.94 -6.21 3.71
N ALA A 84 -8.54 -5.09 3.12
CA ALA A 84 -8.76 -3.73 3.63
C ALA A 84 -9.96 -3.03 2.99
N TYR A 85 -10.31 -3.40 1.75
CA TYR A 85 -11.22 -2.62 0.92
C TYR A 85 -12.63 -2.54 1.52
N GLU A 86 -13.12 -1.31 1.54
CA GLU A 86 -14.53 -0.97 1.70
C GLU A 86 -14.79 0.23 0.79
N SER A 87 -15.95 0.27 0.14
CA SER A 87 -16.31 1.33 -0.81
C SER A 87 -16.30 2.74 -0.21
N SER A 88 -16.32 2.86 1.12
CA SER A 88 -16.23 4.13 1.85
C SER A 88 -14.80 4.59 2.14
N LEU A 89 -13.79 3.74 1.88
CA LEU A 89 -12.37 3.96 2.23
C LEU A 89 -11.46 4.15 1.00
N GLY A 90 -11.95 3.83 -0.19
CA GLY A 90 -11.22 3.96 -1.45
C GLY A 90 -11.97 3.28 -2.59
N TRP A 91 -11.24 2.88 -3.63
CA TRP A 91 -11.80 2.24 -4.82
C TRP A 91 -11.08 0.94 -5.15
N ALA A 92 -11.80 0.03 -5.79
CA ALA A 92 -11.33 -1.29 -6.16
C ALA A 92 -11.47 -1.56 -7.65
N ILE A 93 -10.45 -2.17 -8.25
CA ILE A 93 -10.46 -2.62 -9.64
C ILE A 93 -10.74 -4.13 -9.66
N GLY A 94 -11.87 -4.49 -10.28
CA GLY A 94 -12.18 -5.78 -10.89
C GLY A 94 -12.48 -6.96 -9.98
N GLU A 95 -13.28 -7.89 -10.50
CA GLU A 95 -13.31 -9.29 -10.07
C GLU A 95 -12.25 -10.09 -10.86
N HIS A 96 -11.67 -11.12 -10.25
CA HIS A 96 -10.65 -11.94 -10.91
C HIS A 96 -11.28 -12.96 -11.86
N LEU A 97 -10.93 -12.91 -13.14
CA LEU A 97 -11.39 -13.91 -14.11
C LEU A 97 -10.51 -15.16 -14.05
N ASN A 98 -10.92 -16.12 -13.24
CA ASN A 98 -10.25 -17.41 -13.13
C ASN A 98 -10.13 -18.12 -14.49
N GLY A 99 -8.90 -18.49 -14.86
CA GLY A 99 -8.63 -19.31 -16.05
C GLY A 99 -8.68 -18.57 -17.40
N GLN A 100 -8.75 -17.23 -17.40
CA GLN A 100 -8.68 -16.43 -18.63
C GLN A 100 -7.24 -16.00 -18.97
N PRO A 101 -6.95 -15.65 -20.24
CA PRO A 101 -5.64 -15.10 -20.64
C PRO A 101 -5.32 -13.80 -19.90
N ALA A 102 -4.06 -13.62 -19.51
CA ALA A 102 -3.60 -12.43 -18.78
C ALA A 102 -3.90 -11.12 -19.52
N GLN A 103 -3.78 -11.11 -20.84
CA GLN A 103 -4.04 -9.93 -21.67
C GLN A 103 -5.50 -9.48 -21.62
N LEU A 104 -6.45 -10.42 -21.46
CA LEU A 104 -7.86 -10.08 -21.31
C LEU A 104 -8.12 -9.42 -19.95
N GLN A 105 -7.49 -9.93 -18.88
CA GLN A 105 -7.56 -9.32 -17.56
C GLN A 105 -6.97 -7.90 -17.58
N ASP A 106 -5.79 -7.70 -18.18
CA ASP A 106 -5.15 -6.39 -18.29
C ASP A 106 -6.07 -5.37 -19.00
N GLN A 107 -6.77 -5.78 -20.06
CA GLN A 107 -7.71 -4.92 -20.79
C GLN A 107 -8.93 -4.53 -19.94
N LEU A 108 -9.48 -5.48 -19.19
CA LEU A 108 -10.63 -5.23 -18.31
C LEU A 108 -10.27 -4.35 -17.12
N ASP A 109 -9.13 -4.63 -16.48
CA ASP A 109 -8.63 -3.84 -15.35
C ASP A 109 -8.32 -2.41 -15.80
N ALA A 110 -7.73 -2.23 -16.99
CA ALA A 110 -7.51 -0.90 -17.57
C ALA A 110 -8.83 -0.16 -17.85
N ALA A 111 -9.79 -0.82 -18.51
CA ALA A 111 -11.09 -0.20 -18.80
C ALA A 111 -11.82 0.23 -17.52
N GLN A 112 -11.79 -0.60 -16.48
CA GLN A 112 -12.41 -0.28 -15.20
C GLN A 112 -11.66 0.82 -14.45
N LEU A 113 -10.32 0.84 -14.50
CA LEU A 113 -9.54 1.94 -13.95
C LEU A 113 -9.97 3.27 -14.57
N TYR A 114 -10.09 3.33 -15.89
CA TYR A 114 -10.53 4.55 -16.58
C TYR A 114 -11.96 4.94 -16.21
N ASP A 115 -12.89 3.98 -16.17
CA ASP A 115 -14.28 4.23 -15.75
C ASP A 115 -14.37 4.77 -14.32
N LEU A 116 -13.61 4.20 -13.37
CA LEU A 116 -13.54 4.68 -11.98
C LEU A 116 -12.96 6.09 -11.91
N LEU A 117 -11.88 6.35 -12.63
CA LEU A 117 -11.26 7.67 -12.67
C LEU A 117 -12.23 8.72 -13.20
N GLU A 118 -12.85 8.46 -14.35
CA GLU A 118 -13.72 9.41 -15.05
C GLU A 118 -15.04 9.66 -14.29
N ARG A 119 -15.67 8.61 -13.76
CA ARG A 119 -17.03 8.70 -13.22
C ARG A 119 -17.11 8.92 -11.72
N GLU A 120 -16.06 8.53 -10.98
CA GLU A 120 -16.08 8.57 -9.51
C GLU A 120 -14.96 9.43 -8.94
N VAL A 121 -13.71 9.05 -9.19
CA VAL A 121 -12.55 9.63 -8.50
C VAL A 121 -12.34 11.09 -8.88
N ILE A 122 -12.26 11.41 -10.17
CA ILE A 122 -12.05 12.79 -10.63
C ILE A 122 -13.23 13.69 -10.24
N PRO A 123 -14.51 13.30 -10.45
CA PRO A 123 -15.65 14.10 -9.99
C PRO A 123 -15.65 14.36 -8.48
N GLU A 124 -15.40 13.35 -7.65
CA GLU A 124 -15.32 13.51 -6.19
C GLU A 124 -14.13 14.41 -5.80
N PHE A 125 -12.98 14.22 -6.45
CA PHE A 125 -11.78 15.01 -6.19
C PHE A 125 -11.93 16.47 -6.58
N TYR A 126 -12.74 16.85 -7.58
CA TYR A 126 -12.90 18.25 -8.03
C TYR A 126 -14.19 18.94 -7.56
N ARG A 127 -15.17 18.20 -7.02
CA ARG A 127 -16.39 18.79 -6.44
C ARG A 127 -16.02 19.60 -5.19
N ARG A 128 -16.41 20.86 -5.15
CA ARG A 128 -16.17 21.78 -4.02
C ARG A 128 -17.48 22.41 -3.54
N ASN A 129 -17.56 22.69 -2.25
CA ASN A 129 -18.63 23.52 -1.69
C ASN A 129 -18.36 25.03 -1.94
N ALA A 130 -19.22 25.89 -1.40
CA ALA A 130 -19.11 27.35 -1.54
C ALA A 130 -17.80 27.92 -0.97
N GLU A 131 -17.21 27.25 0.02
CA GLU A 131 -15.94 27.62 0.65
C GLU A 131 -14.71 27.03 -0.07
N GLY A 132 -14.90 26.32 -1.19
CA GLY A 132 -13.80 25.72 -1.95
C GLY A 132 -13.24 24.43 -1.34
N ILE A 133 -14.01 23.72 -0.52
CA ILE A 133 -13.61 22.49 0.18
C ILE A 133 -14.23 21.24 -0.48
N PRO A 134 -13.46 20.18 -0.76
CA PRO A 134 -13.99 18.91 -1.23
C PRO A 134 -14.51 18.06 -0.07
N ILE A 135 -15.74 18.30 0.35
CA ILE A 135 -16.30 17.68 1.56
C ILE A 135 -16.33 16.14 1.46
N GLU A 136 -16.70 15.59 0.31
CA GLU A 136 -16.78 14.14 0.10
C GLU A 136 -15.39 13.49 0.16
N TRP A 137 -14.42 14.06 -0.56
CA TRP A 137 -13.02 13.62 -0.53
C TRP A 137 -12.44 13.68 0.88
N VAL A 138 -12.58 14.81 1.58
CA VAL A 138 -12.08 14.97 2.96
C VAL A 138 -12.75 13.99 3.91
N SER A 139 -14.05 13.73 3.75
CA SER A 139 -14.75 12.70 4.50
C SER A 139 -14.16 11.30 4.26
N ARG A 140 -13.88 10.95 3.00
CA ARG A 140 -13.25 9.67 2.63
C ARG A 140 -11.84 9.54 3.21
N ILE A 141 -11.02 10.59 3.13
CA ILE A 141 -9.70 10.66 3.79
C ILE A 141 -9.84 10.32 5.27
N ARG A 142 -10.73 11.01 5.99
CA ARG A 142 -10.90 10.83 7.44
C ARG A 142 -11.34 9.41 7.79
N LYS A 143 -12.24 8.82 7.01
CA LYS A 143 -12.68 7.42 7.20
C LYS A 143 -11.54 6.45 6.95
N SER A 144 -10.85 6.59 5.81
CA SER A 144 -9.68 5.78 5.44
C SER A 144 -8.62 5.79 6.55
N MET A 145 -8.22 6.98 7.01
CA MET A 145 -7.27 7.16 8.12
C MET A 145 -7.75 6.47 9.40
N ALA A 146 -8.98 6.75 9.83
CA ALA A 146 -9.49 6.26 11.11
C ALA A 146 -9.61 4.73 11.14
N HIS A 147 -9.94 4.10 10.01
CA HIS A 147 -10.18 2.66 9.93
C HIS A 147 -8.90 1.87 9.60
N LEU A 148 -8.10 2.35 8.65
CA LEU A 148 -7.00 1.57 8.09
C LEU A 148 -5.68 1.78 8.85
N THR A 149 -5.36 3.02 9.25
CA THR A 149 -4.11 3.32 9.98
C THR A 149 -3.88 2.45 11.22
N PRO A 150 -4.85 2.27 12.15
CA PRO A 150 -4.63 1.43 13.32
C PRO A 150 -4.52 -0.07 12.96
N ARG A 151 -5.25 -0.52 11.94
CA ARG A 151 -5.29 -1.93 11.50
C ARG A 151 -3.99 -2.36 10.82
N PHE A 152 -3.40 -1.48 10.02
CA PHE A 152 -2.20 -1.74 9.22
C PHE A 152 -0.93 -1.08 9.77
N SER A 153 -0.92 -0.78 11.07
CA SER A 153 0.25 -0.23 11.76
C SER A 153 1.32 -1.29 12.05
N ALA A 154 2.59 -0.94 11.84
CA ALA A 154 3.74 -1.74 12.26
C ALA A 154 3.75 -2.00 13.77
N ASN A 155 3.27 -1.06 14.60
CA ASN A 155 3.18 -1.24 16.06
C ASN A 155 2.22 -2.37 16.41
N ARG A 156 1.08 -2.46 15.72
CA ARG A 156 0.12 -3.56 15.90
C ARG A 156 0.76 -4.88 15.46
N CYS A 157 1.41 -4.91 14.29
CA CYS A 157 2.09 -6.10 13.79
C CYS A 157 3.14 -6.62 14.78
N LEU A 158 4.05 -5.77 15.23
CA LEU A 158 5.09 -6.12 16.20
C LEU A 158 4.48 -6.65 17.50
N ARG A 159 3.49 -5.95 18.06
CA ARG A 159 2.81 -6.36 19.29
C ARG A 159 2.16 -7.73 19.16
N GLU A 160 1.51 -8.02 18.04
CA GLU A 160 0.91 -9.33 17.79
C GLU A 160 1.96 -10.43 17.60
N TYR A 161 3.02 -10.16 16.87
CA TYR A 161 4.14 -11.10 16.70
C TYR A 161 4.77 -11.45 18.05
N THR A 162 5.05 -10.43 18.86
CA THR A 162 5.62 -10.61 20.20
C THR A 162 4.72 -11.46 21.07
N ARG A 163 3.42 -11.14 21.14
CA ARG A 163 2.47 -11.83 22.03
C ARG A 163 2.12 -13.24 21.57
N LYS A 164 1.95 -13.47 20.26
CA LYS A 164 1.47 -14.75 19.73
C LYS A 164 2.59 -15.77 19.49
N PHE A 165 3.81 -15.31 19.23
CA PHE A 165 4.93 -16.18 18.85
C PHE A 165 6.12 -16.07 19.79
N TYR A 166 6.68 -14.87 19.98
CA TYR A 166 7.94 -14.74 20.73
C TYR A 166 7.80 -15.05 22.23
N LEU A 167 6.77 -14.51 22.90
CA LEU A 167 6.57 -14.79 24.33
C LEU A 167 6.25 -16.28 24.59
N PRO A 168 5.33 -16.93 23.84
CA PRO A 168 5.10 -18.37 23.99
C PRO A 168 6.34 -19.22 23.71
N ALA A 169 7.15 -18.86 22.70
CA ALA A 169 8.38 -19.57 22.38
C ALA A 169 9.42 -19.42 23.51
N ALA A 170 9.58 -18.22 24.08
CA ALA A 170 10.46 -17.99 25.21
C ALA A 170 10.03 -18.80 26.45
N ASP A 171 8.73 -18.83 26.75
CA ASP A 171 8.18 -19.62 27.85
C ASP A 171 8.38 -21.12 27.65
N ALA A 172 8.24 -21.63 26.42
CA ALA A 172 8.51 -23.03 26.10
C ALA A 172 9.97 -23.40 26.34
N VAL A 173 10.91 -22.54 25.92
CA VAL A 173 12.34 -22.75 26.14
C VAL A 173 12.71 -22.67 27.62
N MET A 174 12.10 -21.77 28.40
CA MET A 174 12.38 -21.67 29.85
C MET A 174 11.84 -22.86 30.67
N LYS A 175 10.91 -23.65 30.13
CA LYS A 175 10.37 -24.86 30.77
C LYS A 175 11.18 -26.11 30.47
N GLU A 176 12.13 -26.06 29.53
CA GLU A 176 13.08 -27.14 29.25
C GLU A 176 14.14 -27.22 30.37
N PRO A 177 14.42 -28.41 30.95
CA PRO A 177 15.43 -28.56 31.99
C PRO A 177 16.83 -28.19 31.46
N LEU A 178 17.47 -27.24 32.16
CA LEU A 178 18.78 -26.65 31.86
C LEU A 178 19.85 -27.67 31.45
N ALA A 179 20.08 -27.81 30.15
CA ALA A 179 21.30 -28.37 29.61
C ALA A 179 21.66 -27.68 28.29
N GLN A 180 21.98 -26.37 28.34
CA GLN A 180 22.88 -25.61 27.43
C GLN A 180 22.42 -24.16 27.26
N PHE A 181 22.65 -23.24 28.21
CA PHE A 181 22.32 -21.83 27.98
C PHE A 181 23.30 -20.84 28.63
N ALA A 182 24.39 -20.52 27.91
CA ALA A 182 25.20 -19.32 28.16
C ALA A 182 24.86 -18.16 27.19
N VAL A 183 24.03 -18.38 26.17
CA VAL A 183 23.81 -17.39 25.08
C VAL A 183 22.47 -16.63 25.20
N PHE A 184 21.52 -17.08 26.01
CA PHE A 184 20.12 -16.63 25.88
C PHE A 184 19.58 -15.66 26.94
N ALA A 185 20.33 -15.42 28.02
CA ALA A 185 19.91 -14.44 29.06
C ALA A 185 19.81 -12.99 28.53
N SER A 186 20.35 -12.71 27.35
CA SER A 186 20.31 -11.38 26.71
C SER A 186 18.98 -11.09 25.98
N ILE A 187 18.26 -12.10 25.49
CA ILE A 187 17.07 -11.89 24.65
C ILE A 187 15.81 -11.62 25.50
N SER A 188 15.69 -12.25 26.67
CA SER A 188 14.54 -12.08 27.55
C SER A 188 14.46 -10.68 28.18
N HIS A 189 15.61 -10.08 28.52
CA HIS A 189 15.66 -8.75 29.14
C HIS A 189 15.19 -7.64 28.18
N ILE A 190 15.51 -7.76 26.89
CA ILE A 190 15.15 -6.77 25.86
C ILE A 190 13.64 -6.80 25.55
N VAL A 191 13.02 -7.99 25.53
CA VAL A 191 11.59 -8.13 25.20
C VAL A 191 10.70 -7.64 26.34
N VAL A 192 11.09 -7.84 27.60
CA VAL A 192 10.29 -7.41 28.77
C VAL A 192 10.34 -5.90 28.96
N GLU A 193 11.49 -5.26 28.75
CA GLU A 193 11.59 -3.79 28.85
C GLU A 193 10.80 -3.07 27.73
N ALA A 194 10.79 -3.61 26.52
CA ALA A 194 10.03 -3.03 25.39
C ALA A 194 8.51 -3.14 25.53
N VAL A 195 8.00 -4.11 26.31
CA VAL A 195 6.56 -4.28 26.57
C VAL A 195 6.08 -3.40 27.73
N ASN A 196 6.95 -3.08 28.69
CA ASN A 196 6.60 -2.29 29.89
C ASN A 196 6.83 -0.77 29.75
N SER A 197 7.37 -0.31 28.62
CA SER A 197 7.64 1.10 28.34
C SER A 197 6.60 1.78 27.42
N TYR A 198 5.44 1.14 27.20
CA TYR A 198 4.28 1.71 26.50
C TYR A 198 3.00 1.65 27.34
#